data_AF-A0A7W4HGD2-F1
#
_entry.id   AF-A0A7W4HGD2-F1
#
_cell.length_a   1.000
_cell.length_b   1.000
_cell.length_c   1.000
_cell.angle_alpha   90.00
_cell.angle_beta   90.00
_cell.angle_gamma   90.00
#
_symmetry.space_group_name_H-M   'P 1'
#
loop_
_entity.id
_entity.type
_entity.pdbx_description
1 polymer ?
#
loop_
_entity_poly.entity_id
_entity_poly.type
_entity_poly.pdbx_seq_one_letter_code
_entity_poly.pdbx_strand_id
1 'polypeptide(L)'
;PVIPPDIRPVVQLDGGRFASSDVNLFYRRVLMRNSRLKKMIQVGMPDIVKKNEIRLLQESINNLLVGEKNPAGKGGSGVKVFKSISDMLSGKEGVFRKNLLGKRVDYSGRSIITVGPDLNLNECGLPIYIAVKMFTPFIIGKLIGKKTVYTPKQAEKLIKDGNPMALKFLEEVIKDKYVLLNRAPTLHRLSIEAFKIKLMPGKTIRLHPLVCPAFNADFDGDQMAVHLPISDEAQKEARELIAADKNIIKPGSGDPTITHSQDMVLGIYFLTDTFSEKYPDYNTEEEWESKVLPVARYASFQEAIDAFNNKQVTLKDKIVVLEDNQPIQTTIGRVIFNSILPEDYPYVNRKMGNKDLKRLLSDIFDKYDMQTTVKVADAIKNYGFKYSTIAATSINILDMKVPKEKEDILKAGDLDNNEVLKYYYKGFFSEEEKHRLVVKIWTDVKKSVEKNLKSIIGAGNNLYTMIDSGARGSQPHLTQISGMKGLVVNPKGEIIELPIKSSFVEGLKPIEYFISAHSGRKGKADTALRTAESGYLTRKLCDASQELIVREVDCGSSEYIIYSREEAELKGEKFASLIYGRTVAEDVIDENGVKILRAGEMINKSALSLIETSKISTIK
;
A
#
# COMPACT_ATOMS: atom_id res chain seq x y z
N PRO A 1 30.29 -38.47 10.68
CA PRO A 1 30.30 -37.64 11.92
C PRO A 1 28.92 -37.72 12.58
N VAL A 2 28.83 -37.52 13.90
CA VAL A 2 27.55 -37.46 14.63
C VAL A 2 27.38 -36.05 15.16
N ILE A 3 26.26 -35.40 14.86
CA ILE A 3 26.00 -34.03 15.32
C ILE A 3 25.83 -33.98 16.86
N PRO A 4 26.22 -32.86 17.51
CA PRO A 4 26.06 -32.68 18.95
C PRO A 4 24.62 -32.95 19.43
N PRO A 5 24.44 -33.59 20.61
CA PRO A 5 23.12 -33.91 21.17
C PRO A 5 22.17 -32.72 21.26
N ASP A 6 22.67 -31.52 21.57
CA ASP A 6 21.85 -30.31 21.74
C ASP A 6 21.13 -29.87 20.45
N ILE A 7 21.67 -30.23 19.29
CA ILE A 7 21.06 -29.96 17.96
C ILE A 7 20.04 -31.07 17.59
N ARG A 8 20.04 -32.19 18.32
CA ARG A 8 19.11 -33.32 18.17
C ARG A 8 18.49 -33.71 19.52
N PRO A 9 17.84 -32.77 20.23
CA PRO A 9 17.47 -32.96 21.62
C PRO A 9 16.44 -34.08 21.79
N VAL A 10 16.48 -34.69 22.96
CA VAL A 10 15.44 -35.57 23.48
C VAL A 10 14.83 -34.84 24.67
N VAL A 11 13.64 -34.29 24.47
CA VAL A 11 12.96 -33.46 25.47
C VAL A 11 11.87 -34.29 26.13
N GLN A 12 11.86 -34.29 27.46
CA GLN A 12 10.76 -34.86 28.22
C GLN A 12 9.58 -33.88 28.20
N LEU A 13 8.41 -34.37 27.80
CA LEU A 13 7.16 -33.63 27.83
C LEU A 13 6.41 -33.92 29.14
N ASP A 14 5.50 -33.02 29.49
CA ASP A 14 4.58 -33.22 30.61
C ASP A 14 3.81 -34.53 30.43
N GLY A 15 3.76 -35.35 31.49
CA GLY A 15 3.18 -36.71 31.45
C GLY A 15 4.17 -37.84 31.13
N GLY A 16 5.49 -37.59 31.21
CA GLY A 16 6.51 -38.63 31.13
C GLY A 16 6.81 -39.16 29.72
N ARG A 17 6.24 -38.53 28.69
CA ARG A 17 6.51 -38.85 27.28
C ARG A 17 7.81 -38.18 26.83
N PHE A 18 8.49 -38.76 25.86
CA PHE A 18 9.70 -38.18 25.27
C PHE A 18 9.45 -37.76 23.82
N ALA A 19 9.85 -36.54 23.48
CA ALA A 19 9.95 -36.07 22.11
C ALA A 19 11.41 -36.12 21.68
N SER A 20 11.71 -36.84 20.60
CA SER A 20 13.06 -36.97 20.04
C SER A 20 13.10 -36.42 18.64
N SER A 21 14.21 -35.77 18.27
CA SER A 21 14.46 -35.37 16.89
C SER A 21 14.46 -36.57 15.94
N ASP A 22 13.86 -36.41 14.76
CA ASP A 22 13.76 -37.47 13.74
C ASP A 22 15.15 -37.99 13.32
N VAL A 23 16.18 -37.16 13.39
CA VAL A 23 17.58 -37.54 13.06
C VAL A 23 18.13 -38.61 14.01
N ASN A 24 17.68 -38.65 15.27
CA ASN A 24 18.10 -39.68 16.22
C ASN A 24 17.67 -41.09 15.76
N LEU A 25 16.52 -41.21 15.08
CA LEU A 25 16.06 -42.48 14.53
C LEU A 25 17.00 -42.97 13.42
N PHE A 26 17.44 -42.07 12.54
CA PHE A 26 18.37 -42.40 11.46
C PHE A 26 19.75 -42.78 12.00
N TYR A 27 20.30 -42.05 12.98
CA TYR A 27 21.55 -42.44 13.63
C TYR A 27 21.45 -43.83 14.28
N ARG A 28 20.34 -44.12 14.98
CA ARG A 28 20.10 -45.44 15.57
C ARG A 28 20.12 -46.55 14.52
N ARG A 29 19.46 -46.36 13.37
CA ARG A 29 19.47 -47.35 12.27
C ARG A 29 20.88 -47.59 11.75
N VAL A 30 21.64 -46.54 11.47
CA VAL A 30 23.04 -46.65 11.00
C VAL A 30 23.90 -47.42 12.00
N LEU A 31 23.81 -47.10 13.29
CA LEU A 31 24.57 -47.79 14.36
C LEU A 31 24.21 -49.27 14.48
N MET A 32 22.92 -49.59 14.43
CA MET A 32 22.44 -50.98 14.49
C MET A 32 22.94 -51.80 13.29
N ARG A 33 22.85 -51.25 12.08
CA ARG A 33 23.32 -51.88 10.83
C ARG A 33 24.83 -52.08 10.83
N ASN A 34 25.59 -51.06 11.24
CA ASN A 34 27.05 -51.15 11.36
C ASN A 34 27.48 -52.23 12.38
N SER A 35 26.81 -52.27 13.54
CA SER A 35 27.07 -53.28 14.56
C SER A 35 26.74 -54.70 14.08
N ARG A 36 25.65 -54.85 13.30
CA ARG A 36 25.27 -56.13 12.69
C ARG A 36 26.29 -56.59 11.65
N LEU A 37 26.72 -55.69 10.76
CA LEU A 37 27.74 -55.99 9.76
C LEU A 37 29.07 -56.42 10.42
N LYS A 38 29.52 -55.72 11.46
CA LYS A 38 30.71 -56.11 12.23
C LYS A 38 30.61 -57.53 12.79
N LYS A 39 29.46 -57.90 13.37
CA LYS A 39 29.21 -59.26 13.86
C LYS A 39 29.21 -60.30 12.73
N MET A 40 28.60 -59.99 11.58
CA MET A 40 28.59 -60.90 10.42
C MET A 40 29.99 -61.18 9.86
N ILE A 41 30.87 -60.18 9.89
CA ILE A 41 32.27 -60.33 9.48
C ILE A 41 33.02 -61.23 10.47
N GLN A 42 32.84 -61.02 11.78
CA GLN A 42 33.47 -61.84 12.83
C GLN A 42 33.06 -63.32 12.78
N VAL A 43 31.79 -63.58 12.47
CA VAL A 43 31.22 -64.95 12.37
C VAL A 43 31.58 -65.64 11.05
N GLY A 44 32.17 -64.93 10.09
CA GLY A 44 32.55 -65.52 8.80
C GLY A 44 31.37 -65.83 7.87
N MET A 45 30.33 -64.98 7.86
CA MET A 45 29.16 -65.20 7.00
C MET A 45 29.49 -65.10 5.49
N PRO A 46 28.70 -65.77 4.61
CA PRO A 46 28.89 -65.72 3.16
C PRO A 46 28.88 -64.31 2.57
N ASP A 47 29.63 -64.10 1.48
CA ASP A 47 29.80 -62.79 0.84
C ASP A 47 28.49 -62.18 0.34
N ILE A 48 27.54 -63.00 -0.09
CA ILE A 48 26.21 -62.54 -0.56
C ILE A 48 25.45 -61.83 0.59
N VAL A 49 25.50 -62.40 1.79
CA VAL A 49 24.81 -61.85 2.97
C VAL A 49 25.51 -60.56 3.43
N LYS A 50 26.84 -60.54 3.42
CA LYS A 50 27.63 -59.34 3.74
C LYS A 50 27.34 -58.21 2.76
N LYS A 51 27.30 -58.49 1.45
CA LYS A 51 26.96 -57.50 0.40
C LYS A 51 25.57 -56.90 0.60
N ASN A 52 24.57 -57.70 0.99
CA ASN A 52 23.23 -57.18 1.27
C ASN A 52 23.21 -56.27 2.52
N GLU A 53 23.91 -56.63 3.60
CA GLU A 53 23.95 -55.77 4.80
C GLU A 53 24.75 -54.47 4.56
N ILE A 54 25.81 -54.52 3.74
CA ILE A 54 26.53 -53.32 3.26
C ILE A 54 25.57 -52.39 2.48
N ARG A 55 24.76 -52.96 1.57
CA ARG A 55 23.73 -52.20 0.84
C ARG A 55 22.74 -51.51 1.79
N LEU A 56 22.23 -52.23 2.79
CA LEU A 56 21.30 -51.70 3.79
C LEU A 56 21.93 -50.63 4.70
N LEU A 57 23.20 -50.77 5.03
CA LEU A 57 23.96 -49.76 5.77
C LEU A 57 24.12 -48.49 4.92
N GLN A 58 24.49 -48.64 3.64
CA GLN A 58 24.60 -47.52 2.71
C GLN A 58 23.26 -46.79 2.54
N GLU A 59 22.16 -47.54 2.43
CA GLU A 59 20.81 -47.00 2.38
C GLU A 59 20.46 -46.21 3.65
N SER A 60 20.83 -46.74 4.83
CA SER A 60 20.61 -46.05 6.11
C SER A 60 21.40 -44.74 6.23
N ILE A 61 22.63 -44.72 5.70
CA ILE A 61 23.47 -43.51 5.65
C ILE A 61 22.89 -42.49 4.67
N ASN A 62 22.44 -42.94 3.49
CA ASN A 62 21.79 -42.07 2.51
C ASN A 62 20.53 -41.42 3.09
N ASN A 63 19.68 -42.20 3.77
CA ASN A 63 18.46 -41.69 4.40
C ASN A 63 18.76 -40.70 5.54
N LEU A 64 19.85 -40.89 6.28
CA LEU A 64 20.30 -39.92 7.29
C LEU A 64 20.68 -38.56 6.67
N LEU A 65 21.39 -38.59 5.54
CA LEU A 65 21.94 -37.39 4.91
C LEU A 65 20.91 -36.64 4.07
N VAL A 66 20.30 -37.32 3.11
CA VAL A 66 19.46 -36.72 2.04
C VAL A 66 17.98 -37.08 2.21
N GLY A 67 17.65 -37.97 3.15
CA GLY A 67 16.29 -38.45 3.34
C GLY A 67 15.94 -39.57 2.37
N GLU A 68 14.79 -40.19 2.59
CA GLU A 68 14.26 -41.18 1.66
C GLU A 68 13.83 -40.46 0.38
N LYS A 69 14.56 -40.65 -0.72
CA LYS A 69 14.10 -40.31 -2.07
C LYS A 69 12.94 -41.25 -2.44
N ASN A 70 11.77 -41.04 -1.88
CA ASN A 70 10.56 -41.65 -2.43
C ASN A 70 10.27 -40.94 -3.76
N PRO A 71 10.29 -41.63 -4.91
CA PRO A 71 9.79 -41.05 -6.13
C PRO A 71 8.29 -40.82 -5.92
N ALA A 72 7.89 -39.55 -5.78
CA ALA A 72 6.52 -39.03 -5.81
C ALA A 72 5.43 -39.83 -5.04
N GLY A 73 4.93 -39.24 -3.95
CA GLY A 73 3.48 -39.18 -3.73
C GLY A 73 2.69 -40.46 -3.43
N LYS A 74 3.27 -41.48 -2.78
CA LYS A 74 2.51 -42.67 -2.29
C LYS A 74 2.46 -42.82 -0.76
N GLY A 75 2.51 -41.71 -0.02
CA GLY A 75 2.10 -41.68 1.38
C GLY A 75 0.66 -41.21 1.48
N GLY A 76 -0.28 -42.09 1.79
CA GLY A 76 -1.65 -41.68 2.15
C GLY A 76 -1.65 -40.68 3.30
N SER A 77 -2.76 -39.95 3.47
CA SER A 77 -2.97 -39.01 4.59
C SER A 77 -2.70 -39.71 5.93
N GLY A 78 -1.55 -39.44 6.54
CA GLY A 78 -1.19 -39.96 7.88
C GLY A 78 0.20 -40.57 8.04
N VAL A 79 0.96 -40.83 6.98
CA VAL A 79 2.35 -41.35 7.12
C VAL A 79 3.32 -40.19 7.36
N LYS A 80 3.87 -40.09 8.58
CA LYS A 80 4.87 -39.07 8.93
C LYS A 80 6.18 -39.35 8.17
N VAL A 81 6.56 -38.46 7.27
CA VAL A 81 7.88 -38.46 6.63
C VAL A 81 8.90 -37.92 7.63
N PHE A 82 9.93 -38.72 7.95
CA PHE A 82 11.00 -38.33 8.86
C PHE A 82 11.98 -37.39 8.16
N LYS A 83 12.40 -36.32 8.85
CA LYS A 83 13.32 -35.32 8.31
C LYS A 83 14.78 -35.76 8.42
N SER A 84 15.52 -35.70 7.32
CA SER A 84 16.96 -35.92 7.27
C SER A 84 17.75 -34.68 7.70
N ILE A 85 19.09 -34.79 7.72
CA ILE A 85 19.97 -33.65 7.99
C ILE A 85 19.84 -32.57 6.90
N SER A 86 19.76 -32.96 5.63
CA SER A 86 19.56 -32.01 4.52
C SER A 86 18.21 -31.30 4.61
N ASP A 87 17.17 -32.00 5.06
CA ASP A 87 15.82 -31.40 5.25
C ASP A 87 15.79 -30.41 6.42
N MET A 88 16.66 -30.58 7.42
CA MET A 88 16.81 -29.59 8.50
C MET A 88 17.44 -28.29 8.02
N LEU A 89 18.28 -28.33 6.98
CA LEU A 89 18.94 -27.14 6.44
C LEU A 89 18.08 -26.43 5.39
N SER A 90 17.42 -27.21 4.53
CA SER A 90 16.70 -26.70 3.36
C SER A 90 15.21 -26.44 3.62
N GLY A 91 14.56 -25.72 2.71
CA GLY A 91 13.14 -25.40 2.80
C GLY A 91 12.81 -24.20 3.70
N LYS A 92 11.51 -23.91 3.85
CA LYS A 92 11.00 -22.75 4.61
C LYS A 92 11.20 -22.91 6.13
N GLU A 93 11.06 -24.14 6.62
CA GLU A 93 11.26 -24.50 8.03
C GLU A 93 12.72 -24.84 8.35
N GLY A 94 13.61 -24.81 7.36
CA GLY A 94 15.03 -25.11 7.53
C GLY A 94 15.77 -24.01 8.28
N VAL A 95 16.93 -24.35 8.83
CA VAL A 95 17.75 -23.48 9.68
C VAL A 95 18.08 -22.14 9.00
N PHE A 96 18.48 -22.15 7.72
CA PHE A 96 18.87 -20.92 7.02
C PHE A 96 17.72 -19.90 6.93
N ARG A 97 16.53 -20.33 6.49
CA ARG A 97 15.41 -19.40 6.28
C ARG A 97 14.72 -19.02 7.57
N LYS A 98 14.52 -19.99 8.48
CA LYS A 98 13.71 -19.78 9.68
C LYS A 98 14.49 -19.18 10.84
N ASN A 99 15.78 -19.49 10.97
CA ASN A 99 16.56 -19.15 12.16
C ASN A 99 17.73 -18.19 11.89
N LEU A 100 18.25 -18.11 10.65
CA LEU A 100 19.31 -17.16 10.32
C LEU A 100 18.74 -15.86 9.75
N LEU A 101 17.90 -15.94 8.72
CA LEU A 101 17.29 -14.76 8.09
C LEU A 101 16.12 -14.20 8.91
N GLY A 102 15.23 -15.07 9.37
CA GLY A 102 14.18 -14.71 10.31
C GLY A 102 14.62 -14.98 11.75
N LYS A 103 14.44 -14.02 12.65
CA LYS A 103 14.63 -14.24 14.10
C LYS A 103 13.52 -13.57 14.87
N ARG A 104 13.17 -14.17 16.01
CA ARG A 104 12.41 -13.45 17.03
C ARG A 104 13.37 -12.49 17.71
N VAL A 105 12.95 -11.24 17.87
CA VAL A 105 13.77 -10.16 18.41
C VAL A 105 13.16 -9.66 19.72
N ASP A 106 14.02 -9.42 20.71
CA ASP A 106 13.64 -8.75 21.95
C ASP A 106 13.36 -7.26 21.69
N TYR A 107 12.91 -6.54 22.72
CA TYR A 107 12.55 -5.11 22.63
C TYR A 107 11.55 -4.82 21.50
N SER A 108 10.59 -5.74 21.36
CA SER A 108 9.52 -5.65 20.37
C SER A 108 8.15 -5.82 21.02
N GLY A 109 7.14 -5.28 20.36
CA GLY A 109 5.74 -5.38 20.75
C GLY A 109 4.84 -5.48 19.53
N ARG A 110 3.57 -5.80 19.74
CA ARG A 110 2.54 -5.74 18.70
C ARG A 110 1.23 -5.28 19.31
N SER A 111 0.53 -4.40 18.59
CA SER A 111 -0.84 -4.03 18.95
C SER A 111 -1.65 -3.65 17.71
N ILE A 112 -2.96 -3.52 17.91
CA ILE A 112 -3.90 -3.00 16.92
C ILE A 112 -3.60 -1.52 16.69
N ILE A 113 -3.70 -1.10 15.43
CA ILE A 113 -3.54 0.30 15.06
C ILE A 113 -4.87 1.05 15.05
N THR A 114 -4.81 2.33 15.39
CA THR A 114 -5.92 3.28 15.38
C THR A 114 -5.45 4.58 14.76
N VAL A 115 -6.36 5.37 14.21
CA VAL A 115 -6.01 6.65 13.57
C VAL A 115 -5.56 7.68 14.61
N GLY A 116 -4.49 8.41 14.33
CA GLY A 116 -4.02 9.55 15.12
C GLY A 116 -4.00 10.83 14.27
N PRO A 117 -5.14 11.52 14.09
CA PRO A 117 -5.22 12.71 13.23
C PRO A 117 -4.41 13.89 13.80
N ASP A 118 -4.31 13.99 15.12
CA ASP A 118 -3.58 15.06 15.84
C ASP A 118 -2.05 14.83 15.91
N LEU A 119 -1.56 13.75 15.31
CA LEU A 119 -0.13 13.45 15.25
C LEU A 119 0.49 14.23 14.09
N ASN A 120 1.76 14.61 14.24
CA ASN A 120 2.59 15.05 13.12
C ASN A 120 3.05 13.83 12.31
N LEU A 121 3.47 14.03 11.06
CA LEU A 121 3.88 12.93 10.18
C LEU A 121 4.97 12.02 10.80
N ASN A 122 5.90 12.59 11.55
CA ASN A 122 7.01 11.86 12.19
C ASN A 122 6.70 11.34 13.60
N GLU A 123 5.47 11.45 14.08
CA GLU A 123 5.06 11.00 15.41
C GLU A 123 4.20 9.73 15.35
N CYS A 124 4.35 8.85 16.34
CA CYS A 124 3.41 7.76 16.59
C CYS A 124 2.94 7.77 18.05
N GLY A 125 1.67 7.43 18.27
CA GLY A 125 1.15 7.22 19.61
C GLY A 125 1.47 5.82 20.11
N LEU A 126 2.34 5.70 21.12
CA LEU A 126 2.68 4.43 21.74
C LEU A 126 1.92 4.26 23.07
N PRO A 127 1.20 3.14 23.28
CA PRO A 127 0.57 2.83 24.56
C PRO A 127 1.57 2.81 25.71
N ILE A 128 1.21 3.46 26.83
CA ILE A 128 2.03 3.50 28.04
C ILE A 128 2.46 2.08 28.47
N TYR A 129 1.55 1.10 28.43
CA TYR A 129 1.86 -0.28 28.81
C TYR A 129 2.98 -0.91 27.95
N ILE A 130 2.94 -0.69 26.63
CA ILE A 130 3.96 -1.20 25.70
C ILE A 130 5.28 -0.48 25.94
N ALA A 131 5.22 0.85 26.08
CA ALA A 131 6.37 1.69 26.35
C ALA A 131 7.08 1.28 27.66
N VAL A 132 6.35 1.13 28.76
CA VAL A 132 6.90 0.67 30.05
C VAL A 132 7.64 -0.65 29.88
N LYS A 133 7.05 -1.62 29.15
CA LYS A 133 7.64 -2.94 28.97
C LYS A 133 8.91 -2.92 28.12
N MET A 134 8.89 -2.18 27.00
CA MET A 134 10.04 -2.06 26.10
C MET A 134 11.20 -1.30 26.74
N PHE A 135 10.88 -0.26 27.53
CA PHE A 135 11.88 0.61 28.14
C PHE A 135 12.29 0.20 29.56
N THR A 136 11.80 -0.94 30.08
CA THR A 136 12.05 -1.38 31.46
C THR A 136 13.53 -1.31 31.86
N PRO A 137 14.50 -1.81 31.07
CA PRO A 137 15.92 -1.74 31.44
C PRO A 137 16.44 -0.30 31.58
N PHE A 138 15.99 0.61 30.71
CA PHE A 138 16.38 2.02 30.73
C PHE A 138 15.78 2.77 31.92
N ILE A 139 14.53 2.45 32.29
CA ILE A 139 13.88 3.00 33.48
C ILE A 139 14.64 2.55 34.74
N ILE A 140 15.01 1.27 34.83
CA ILE A 140 15.80 0.73 35.95
C ILE A 140 17.15 1.47 36.05
N GLY A 141 17.86 1.63 34.93
CA GLY A 141 19.13 2.37 34.91
C GLY A 141 19.00 3.81 35.40
N LYS A 142 17.95 4.53 34.98
CA LYS A 142 17.66 5.89 35.47
C LYS A 142 17.32 5.94 36.96
N LEU A 143 16.49 5.01 37.45
CA LEU A 143 16.08 4.93 38.86
C LEU A 143 17.27 4.73 39.79
N ILE A 144 18.21 3.87 39.39
CA ILE A 144 19.45 3.62 40.14
C ILE A 144 20.39 4.82 40.03
N GLY A 145 20.56 5.38 38.83
CA GLY A 145 21.42 6.54 38.60
C GLY A 145 21.01 7.79 39.39
N LYS A 146 19.70 8.01 39.58
CA LYS A 146 19.17 9.10 40.42
C LYS A 146 19.06 8.75 41.91
N LYS A 147 19.58 7.59 42.34
CA LYS A 147 19.58 7.09 43.72
C LYS A 147 18.18 7.01 44.36
N THR A 148 17.14 6.86 43.54
CA THR A 148 15.77 6.62 44.00
C THR A 148 15.64 5.19 44.55
N VAL A 149 16.37 4.27 43.92
CA VAL A 149 16.36 2.84 44.24
C VAL A 149 17.78 2.32 44.20
N TYR A 150 18.12 1.37 45.07
CA TYR A 150 19.48 0.83 45.17
C TYR A 150 19.65 -0.52 44.45
N THR A 151 18.56 -1.23 44.15
CA THR A 151 18.62 -2.56 43.52
C THR A 151 17.69 -2.69 42.30
N PRO A 152 18.08 -3.45 41.25
CA PRO A 152 17.23 -3.70 40.09
C PRO A 152 15.89 -4.36 40.45
N LYS A 153 15.87 -5.28 41.41
CA LYS A 153 14.64 -5.95 41.86
C LYS A 153 13.62 -4.99 42.47
N GLN A 154 14.08 -4.03 43.26
CA GLN A 154 13.21 -2.98 43.81
C GLN A 154 12.67 -2.08 42.69
N ALA A 155 13.49 -1.75 41.70
CA ALA A 155 13.08 -0.94 40.55
C ALA A 155 12.02 -1.68 39.70
N GLU A 156 12.21 -2.96 39.42
CA GLU A 156 11.21 -3.79 38.74
C GLU A 156 9.88 -3.84 39.50
N LYS A 157 9.92 -3.92 40.83
CA LYS A 157 8.71 -3.90 41.66
C LYS A 157 7.98 -2.56 41.51
N LEU A 158 8.68 -1.43 41.61
CA LEU A 158 8.08 -0.10 41.42
C LEU A 158 7.45 0.10 40.03
N ILE A 159 8.08 -0.44 38.99
CA ILE A 159 7.54 -0.41 37.62
C ILE A 159 6.27 -1.26 37.53
N LYS A 160 6.26 -2.47 38.12
CA LYS A 160 5.07 -3.35 38.15
C LYS A 160 3.91 -2.73 38.93
N ASP A 161 4.20 -2.03 40.02
CA ASP A 161 3.21 -1.35 40.85
C ASP A 161 2.66 -0.07 40.20
N GLY A 162 3.18 0.33 39.02
CA GLY A 162 2.69 1.50 38.28
C GLY A 162 2.99 2.83 38.96
N ASN A 163 4.11 2.92 39.71
CA ASN A 163 4.44 4.11 40.47
C ASN A 163 4.56 5.36 39.56
N PRO A 164 3.94 6.51 39.89
CA PRO A 164 4.02 7.74 39.09
C PRO A 164 5.44 8.20 38.77
N MET A 165 6.39 7.92 39.66
CA MET A 165 7.79 8.26 39.45
C MET A 165 8.42 7.47 38.29
N ALA A 166 8.04 6.21 38.10
CA ALA A 166 8.50 5.39 36.98
C ALA A 166 7.97 5.93 35.64
N LEU A 167 6.72 6.44 35.62
CA LEU A 167 6.13 7.08 34.44
C LEU A 167 6.85 8.40 34.10
N LYS A 168 7.19 9.21 35.10
CA LYS A 168 7.98 10.43 34.89
C LYS A 168 9.36 10.13 34.29
N PHE A 169 10.02 9.07 34.76
CA PHE A 169 11.31 8.66 34.16
C PHE A 169 11.14 8.05 32.78
N LEU A 170 10.03 7.37 32.52
CA LEU A 170 9.71 6.88 31.18
C LEU A 170 9.62 8.04 30.17
N GLU A 171 8.91 9.11 30.50
CA GLU A 171 8.85 10.32 29.66
C GLU A 171 10.23 10.92 29.37
N GLU A 172 11.09 10.98 30.40
CA GLU A 172 12.47 11.48 30.26
C GLU A 172 13.35 10.57 29.38
N VAL A 173 13.18 9.25 29.47
CA VAL A 173 13.93 8.26 28.67
C VAL A 173 13.47 8.25 27.22
N ILE A 174 12.17 8.42 27.00
CA ILE A 174 11.54 8.38 25.67
C ILE A 174 11.83 9.65 24.86
N LYS A 175 12.14 10.76 25.53
CA LYS A 175 12.42 12.03 24.87
C LYS A 175 13.47 11.84 23.76
N ASP A 176 13.09 12.23 22.54
CA ASP A 176 13.90 12.17 21.32
C ASP A 176 14.34 10.76 20.86
N LYS A 177 13.69 9.71 21.38
CA LYS A 177 13.83 8.33 20.90
C LYS A 177 12.80 8.00 19.83
N TYR A 178 13.25 7.22 18.86
CA TYR A 178 12.45 6.71 17.76
C TYR A 178 12.16 5.22 17.95
N VAL A 179 11.01 4.78 17.45
CA VAL A 179 10.64 3.36 17.30
C VAL A 179 10.36 3.06 15.84
N LEU A 180 10.62 1.81 15.44
CA LEU A 180 10.27 1.33 14.11
C LEU A 180 8.89 0.68 14.17
N LEU A 181 7.97 1.14 13.32
CA LEU A 181 6.70 0.46 13.09
C LEU A 181 6.79 -0.38 11.83
N ASN A 182 6.26 -1.59 11.89
CA ASN A 182 6.26 -2.53 10.76
C ASN A 182 4.88 -3.20 10.64
N ARG A 183 4.36 -3.23 9.41
CA ARG A 183 3.17 -4.01 9.06
C ARG A 183 3.54 -5.14 8.10
N ALA A 184 3.11 -6.35 8.44
CA ALA A 184 3.24 -7.50 7.54
C ALA A 184 2.04 -7.56 6.58
N PRO A 185 2.24 -7.92 5.30
CA PRO A 185 3.52 -8.24 4.65
C PRO A 185 4.35 -7.00 4.31
N THR A 186 5.66 -7.07 4.55
CA THR A 186 6.62 -6.01 4.21
C THR A 186 7.00 -6.13 2.73
N LEU A 187 6.40 -5.31 1.87
CA LEU A 187 6.61 -5.39 0.40
C LEU A 187 7.74 -4.51 -0.10
N HIS A 188 8.02 -3.41 0.61
CA HIS A 188 9.07 -2.45 0.28
C HIS A 188 9.60 -1.81 1.55
N ARG A 189 10.68 -1.02 1.44
CA ARG A 189 11.33 -0.39 2.60
C ARG A 189 10.38 0.47 3.44
N LEU A 190 9.45 1.20 2.81
CA LEU A 190 8.47 2.05 3.51
C LEU A 190 7.41 1.28 4.31
N SER A 191 7.41 -0.05 4.26
CA SER A 191 6.60 -0.86 5.16
C SER A 191 7.25 -0.99 6.55
N ILE A 192 8.43 -0.39 6.75
CA ILE A 192 9.10 -0.17 8.02
C ILE A 192 9.54 1.30 8.07
N GLU A 193 8.95 2.08 8.97
CA GLU A 193 9.33 3.49 9.15
C GLU A 193 9.56 3.81 10.62
N ALA A 194 10.38 4.83 10.87
CA ALA A 194 10.69 5.29 12.21
C ALA A 194 9.82 6.48 12.60
N PHE A 195 9.34 6.46 13.85
CA PHE A 195 8.50 7.50 14.41
C PHE A 195 9.01 7.91 15.78
N LYS A 196 8.93 9.21 16.06
CA LYS A 196 9.11 9.78 17.38
C LYS A 196 7.95 9.34 18.27
N ILE A 197 8.28 8.87 19.47
CA ILE A 197 7.30 8.31 20.39
C ILE A 197 6.52 9.44 21.08
N LYS A 198 5.19 9.37 21.02
CA LYS A 198 4.27 10.14 21.86
C LYS A 198 3.50 9.18 22.75
N LEU A 199 3.64 9.31 24.06
CA LEU A 199 2.93 8.45 25.00
C LEU A 199 1.43 8.73 24.94
N MET A 200 0.64 7.69 24.76
CA MET A 200 -0.82 7.80 24.70
C MET A 200 -1.49 6.80 25.66
N PRO A 201 -2.62 7.20 26.29
CA PRO A 201 -3.43 6.27 27.06
C PRO A 201 -4.08 5.22 26.15
N GLY A 202 -4.39 4.07 26.72
CA GLY A 202 -5.04 2.95 26.01
C GLY A 202 -4.08 1.81 25.68
N LYS A 203 -4.49 0.97 24.73
CA LYS A 203 -3.78 -0.25 24.32
C LYS A 203 -3.43 -0.30 22.84
N THR A 204 -3.89 0.66 22.04
CA THR A 204 -3.70 0.69 20.58
C THR A 204 -2.59 1.64 20.17
N ILE A 205 -1.87 1.28 19.11
CA ILE A 205 -0.87 2.18 18.51
C ILE A 205 -1.64 3.21 17.68
N ARG A 206 -1.34 4.50 17.84
CA ARG A 206 -1.91 5.55 16.97
C ARG A 206 -0.96 5.84 15.83
N LEU A 207 -1.44 5.68 14.61
CA LEU A 207 -0.68 5.87 13.39
C LEU A 207 -1.15 7.13 12.67
N HIS A 208 -0.20 7.84 12.06
CA HIS A 208 -0.50 8.99 11.23
C HIS A 208 -1.25 8.56 9.94
N PRO A 209 -2.34 9.22 9.53
CA PRO A 209 -3.15 8.78 8.38
C PRO A 209 -2.41 8.86 7.03
N LEU A 210 -1.44 9.78 6.86
CA LEU A 210 -0.69 9.93 5.60
C LEU A 210 0.32 8.80 5.33
N VAL A 211 0.70 8.02 6.35
CA VAL A 211 1.62 6.88 6.16
C VAL A 211 0.89 5.57 5.86
N CYS A 212 -0.44 5.52 6.04
CA CYS A 212 -1.24 4.33 5.78
C CYS A 212 -1.05 3.74 4.37
N PRO A 213 -0.97 4.55 3.28
CA PRO A 213 -0.68 4.02 1.95
C PRO A 213 0.65 3.28 1.85
N ALA A 214 1.70 3.75 2.52
CA ALA A 214 3.01 3.10 2.54
C ALA A 214 2.98 1.76 3.27
N PHE A 215 2.26 1.67 4.39
CA PHE A 215 2.07 0.40 5.10
C PHE A 215 1.01 -0.50 4.46
N ASN A 216 0.27 0.01 3.47
CA ASN A 216 -0.97 -0.58 2.95
C ASN A 216 -1.94 -0.94 4.10
N ALA A 217 -2.00 -0.07 5.11
CA ALA A 217 -2.70 -0.30 6.36
C ALA A 217 -4.09 0.35 6.37
N ASP A 218 -5.04 -0.33 6.99
CA ASP A 218 -6.35 0.22 7.34
C ASP A 218 -6.60 0.10 8.84
N PHE A 219 -7.80 0.48 9.30
CA PHE A 219 -8.15 0.53 10.72
C PHE A 219 -9.30 -0.41 11.07
N ASP A 220 -9.40 -1.56 10.38
CA ASP A 220 -10.48 -2.54 10.58
C ASP A 220 -10.11 -3.69 11.56
N GLY A 221 -8.91 -3.62 12.16
CA GLY A 221 -8.37 -4.66 13.04
C GLY A 221 -6.89 -4.98 12.78
N ASP A 222 -6.29 -4.34 11.77
CA ASP A 222 -4.88 -4.39 11.46
C ASP A 222 -3.97 -4.20 12.68
N GLN A 223 -2.84 -4.92 12.65
CA GLN A 223 -1.85 -4.90 13.72
C GLN A 223 -0.48 -4.50 13.18
N MET A 224 0.24 -3.72 13.97
CA MET A 224 1.63 -3.36 13.70
C MET A 224 2.56 -3.88 14.79
N ALA A 225 3.73 -4.35 14.34
CA ALA A 225 4.84 -4.60 15.24
C ALA A 225 5.58 -3.29 15.50
N VAL A 226 6.07 -3.13 16.73
CA VAL A 226 6.94 -2.03 17.14
C VAL A 226 8.28 -2.61 17.57
N HIS A 227 9.37 -2.00 17.12
CA HIS A 227 10.73 -2.38 17.49
C HIS A 227 11.47 -1.14 18.02
N LEU A 228 12.23 -1.32 19.11
CA LEU A 228 13.04 -0.25 19.69
C LEU A 228 14.51 -0.41 19.27
N PRO A 229 15.07 0.51 18.45
CA PRO A 229 16.51 0.59 18.24
C PRO A 229 17.22 0.91 19.56
N ILE A 230 18.25 0.15 19.91
CA ILE A 230 18.92 0.26 21.22
C ILE A 230 20.18 1.11 21.16
N SER A 231 21.08 0.84 20.20
CA SER A 231 22.34 1.57 20.09
C SER A 231 22.12 2.99 19.57
N ASP A 232 23.09 3.87 19.83
CA ASP A 232 23.01 5.25 19.38
C ASP A 232 23.12 5.35 17.85
N GLU A 233 23.88 4.46 17.21
CA GLU A 233 23.96 4.35 15.75
C GLU A 233 22.62 3.94 15.15
N ALA A 234 21.93 2.96 15.76
CA ALA A 234 20.62 2.51 15.28
C ALA A 234 19.53 3.57 15.50
N GLN A 235 19.61 4.35 16.59
CA GLN A 235 18.73 5.50 16.82
C GLN A 235 19.02 6.64 15.83
N LYS A 236 20.29 6.86 15.47
CA LYS A 236 20.70 7.84 14.46
C LYS A 236 20.19 7.44 13.07
N GLU A 237 20.38 6.19 12.67
CA GLU A 237 19.86 5.62 11.43
C GLU A 237 18.32 5.74 11.36
N ALA A 238 17.62 5.41 12.46
CA ALA A 238 16.18 5.56 12.55
C ALA A 238 15.74 7.02 12.32
N ARG A 239 16.43 7.99 12.93
CA ARG A 239 16.11 9.42 12.83
C ARG A 239 16.45 10.02 11.46
N GLU A 240 17.60 9.67 10.90
CA GLU A 240 18.15 10.34 9.71
C GLU A 240 17.74 9.66 8.40
N LEU A 241 17.55 8.33 8.39
CA LEU A 241 17.30 7.55 7.17
C LEU A 241 15.91 6.91 7.12
N ILE A 242 15.39 6.40 8.23
CA ILE A 242 14.16 5.58 8.25
C ILE A 242 12.92 6.39 8.68
N ALA A 243 13.11 7.61 9.19
CA ALA A 243 12.01 8.44 9.68
C ALA A 243 10.97 8.73 8.57
N ALA A 244 9.69 8.75 8.95
CA ALA A 244 8.58 8.92 8.00
C ALA A 244 8.63 10.28 7.27
N ASP A 245 9.09 11.34 7.93
CA ASP A 245 9.31 12.66 7.34
C ASP A 245 10.51 12.73 6.38
N LYS A 246 11.35 11.70 6.33
CA LYS A 246 12.44 11.53 5.36
C LYS A 246 12.06 10.69 4.15
N ASN A 247 10.98 9.92 4.27
CA ASN A 247 10.60 8.87 3.32
C ASN A 247 9.28 9.18 2.59
N ILE A 248 9.14 10.42 2.15
CA ILE A 248 7.90 10.93 1.53
C ILE A 248 7.75 10.59 0.03
N ILE A 249 8.68 9.81 -0.54
CA ILE A 249 8.71 9.43 -1.96
C ILE A 249 8.84 7.92 -2.11
N LYS A 250 8.17 7.38 -3.11
CA LYS A 250 8.27 5.97 -3.48
C LYS A 250 9.57 5.69 -4.22
N PRO A 251 10.46 4.82 -3.71
CA PRO A 251 11.76 4.54 -4.36
C PRO A 251 11.66 3.98 -5.77
N GLY A 252 10.56 3.31 -6.10
CA GLY A 252 10.37 2.67 -7.40
C GLY A 252 9.84 3.59 -8.52
N SER A 253 9.23 4.73 -8.19
CA SER A 253 8.64 5.62 -9.21
C SER A 253 8.95 7.11 -9.03
N GLY A 254 9.47 7.53 -7.87
CA GLY A 254 9.70 8.94 -7.58
C GLY A 254 8.41 9.72 -7.22
N ASP A 255 7.26 9.04 -7.15
CA ASP A 255 6.00 9.68 -6.77
C ASP A 255 5.91 9.89 -5.24
N PRO A 256 5.26 10.97 -4.77
CA PRO A 256 4.98 11.15 -3.34
C PRO A 256 4.19 9.98 -2.74
N THR A 257 4.60 9.50 -1.56
CA THR A 257 3.92 8.42 -0.81
C THR A 257 2.85 8.96 0.14
N ILE A 258 3.06 10.17 0.64
CA ILE A 258 2.20 10.87 1.61
C ILE A 258 0.94 11.44 0.99
N THR A 259 0.19 10.62 0.25
CA THR A 259 -0.98 11.07 -0.49
C THR A 259 -2.20 11.17 0.41
N HIS A 260 -2.91 12.30 0.37
CA HIS A 260 -4.21 12.45 0.99
C HIS A 260 -5.23 11.48 0.37
N SER A 261 -6.08 10.91 1.21
CA SER A 261 -7.09 9.93 0.80
C SER A 261 -8.41 10.18 1.50
N GLN A 262 -9.51 9.72 0.88
CA GLN A 262 -10.85 9.69 1.51
C GLN A 262 -11.25 11.06 2.06
N ASP A 263 -11.58 11.15 3.36
CA ASP A 263 -12.13 12.32 4.03
C ASP A 263 -11.25 13.57 3.87
N MET A 264 -9.92 13.42 3.87
CA MET A 264 -9.00 14.54 3.65
C MET A 264 -9.23 15.17 2.27
N VAL A 265 -9.39 14.33 1.24
CA VAL A 265 -9.66 14.79 -0.13
C VAL A 265 -11.06 15.38 -0.20
N LEU A 266 -12.05 14.73 0.41
CA LEU A 266 -13.43 15.18 0.39
C LEU A 266 -13.60 16.57 1.01
N GLY A 267 -12.93 16.84 2.14
CA GLY A 267 -12.99 18.14 2.80
C GLY A 267 -12.32 19.26 2.01
N ILE A 268 -11.18 18.98 1.37
CA ILE A 268 -10.49 19.97 0.52
C ILE A 268 -11.26 20.21 -0.78
N TYR A 269 -11.82 19.16 -1.35
CA TYR A 269 -12.71 19.27 -2.49
C TYR A 269 -13.92 20.14 -2.15
N PHE A 270 -14.60 19.88 -1.02
CA PHE A 270 -15.68 20.74 -0.53
C PHE A 270 -15.22 22.17 -0.29
N LEU A 271 -14.03 22.38 0.25
CA LEU A 271 -13.48 23.72 0.50
C LEU A 271 -13.22 24.50 -0.80
N THR A 272 -12.74 23.84 -1.85
CA THR A 272 -12.31 24.48 -3.12
C THR A 272 -13.38 24.51 -4.20
N ASP A 273 -14.45 23.75 -4.02
CA ASP A 273 -15.58 23.66 -4.93
C ASP A 273 -16.46 24.93 -4.92
N THR A 274 -17.05 25.27 -6.06
CA THR A 274 -17.83 26.51 -6.25
C THR A 274 -19.34 26.30 -6.14
N PHE A 275 -19.80 25.04 -6.11
CA PHE A 275 -21.21 24.73 -5.98
C PHE A 275 -21.78 25.31 -4.67
N SER A 276 -22.94 25.95 -4.79
CA SER A 276 -23.66 26.57 -3.69
C SER A 276 -25.14 26.27 -3.82
N GLU A 277 -25.79 25.87 -2.72
CA GLU A 277 -27.24 25.66 -2.68
C GLU A 277 -28.04 26.93 -3.00
N LYS A 278 -27.43 28.11 -2.86
CA LYS A 278 -28.02 29.39 -3.27
C LYS A 278 -28.23 29.48 -4.78
N TYR A 279 -27.43 28.75 -5.56
CA TYR A 279 -27.43 28.76 -7.02
C TYR A 279 -27.36 27.32 -7.58
N PRO A 280 -28.42 26.51 -7.38
CA PRO A 280 -28.41 25.08 -7.70
C PRO A 280 -28.34 24.79 -9.21
N ASP A 281 -28.65 25.78 -10.05
CA ASP A 281 -28.64 25.65 -11.51
C ASP A 281 -27.25 25.89 -12.13
N TYR A 282 -26.27 26.42 -11.36
CA TYR A 282 -24.92 26.71 -11.84
C TYR A 282 -23.94 25.67 -11.32
N ASN A 283 -23.74 24.63 -12.12
CA ASN A 283 -23.03 23.41 -11.70
C ASN A 283 -21.63 23.26 -12.31
N THR A 284 -21.23 24.20 -13.16
CA THR A 284 -19.92 24.22 -13.82
C THR A 284 -19.11 25.47 -13.43
N GLU A 285 -17.78 25.38 -13.52
CA GLU A 285 -16.91 26.53 -13.21
C GLU A 285 -17.16 27.70 -14.18
N GLU A 286 -17.44 27.43 -15.45
CA GLU A 286 -17.76 28.45 -16.47
C GLU A 286 -19.05 29.22 -16.14
N GLU A 287 -20.09 28.50 -15.68
CA GLU A 287 -21.34 29.14 -15.26
C GLU A 287 -21.17 29.94 -13.98
N TRP A 288 -20.36 29.44 -13.05
CA TRP A 288 -20.04 30.17 -11.83
C TRP A 288 -19.26 31.47 -12.14
N GLU A 289 -18.32 31.43 -13.08
CA GLU A 289 -17.53 32.59 -13.44
C GLU A 289 -18.36 33.66 -14.17
N SER A 290 -19.24 33.24 -15.09
CA SER A 290 -20.03 34.16 -15.92
C SER A 290 -21.34 34.63 -15.28
N LYS A 291 -22.05 33.78 -14.52
CA LYS A 291 -23.43 34.04 -14.07
C LYS A 291 -23.53 34.43 -12.60
N VAL A 292 -22.56 34.07 -11.76
CA VAL A 292 -22.59 34.44 -10.33
C VAL A 292 -21.89 35.78 -10.13
N LEU A 293 -22.57 36.72 -9.48
CA LEU A 293 -22.01 38.04 -9.12
C LEU A 293 -21.20 37.95 -7.82
N PRO A 294 -20.08 38.69 -7.71
CA PRO A 294 -19.31 38.74 -6.48
C PRO A 294 -20.07 39.48 -5.38
N VAL A 295 -20.09 38.90 -4.18
CA VAL A 295 -20.80 39.43 -3.01
C VAL A 295 -20.04 40.59 -2.36
N ALA A 296 -18.71 40.53 -2.38
CA ALA A 296 -17.84 41.51 -1.75
C ALA A 296 -16.50 41.62 -2.49
N ARG A 297 -15.80 42.74 -2.25
CA ARG A 297 -14.43 42.99 -2.70
C ARG A 297 -13.56 43.28 -1.49
N TYR A 298 -12.41 42.62 -1.40
CA TYR A 298 -11.47 42.77 -0.28
C TYR A 298 -10.10 43.23 -0.80
N ALA A 299 -9.38 44.01 0.01
CA ALA A 299 -8.07 44.53 -0.34
C ALA A 299 -6.95 43.49 -0.14
N SER A 300 -7.18 42.46 0.69
CA SER A 300 -6.22 41.40 0.95
C SER A 300 -6.89 40.07 1.29
N PHE A 301 -6.15 38.97 1.20
CA PHE A 301 -6.63 37.65 1.63
C PHE A 301 -6.96 37.60 3.13
N GLN A 302 -6.18 38.30 3.96
CA GLN A 302 -6.40 38.34 5.40
C GLN A 302 -7.75 39.00 5.74
N GLU A 303 -8.09 40.10 5.09
CA GLU A 303 -9.38 40.77 5.26
C GLU A 303 -10.56 39.87 4.86
N ALA A 304 -10.40 39.10 3.78
CA ALA A 304 -11.41 38.12 3.37
C ALA A 304 -11.60 37.00 4.42
N ILE A 305 -10.51 36.53 5.04
CA ILE A 305 -10.55 35.54 6.13
C ILE A 305 -11.20 36.14 7.38
N ASP A 306 -10.90 37.39 7.72
CA ASP A 306 -11.49 38.09 8.86
C ASP A 306 -13.00 38.30 8.66
N ALA A 307 -13.44 38.66 7.45
CA ALA A 307 -14.86 38.74 7.10
C ALA A 307 -15.57 37.39 7.24
N PHE A 308 -14.91 36.29 6.86
CA PHE A 308 -15.42 34.93 7.09
C PHE A 308 -15.53 34.60 8.59
N ASN A 309 -14.50 34.92 9.38
CA ASN A 309 -14.50 34.72 10.83
C ASN A 309 -15.62 35.53 11.52
N ASN A 310 -15.91 36.73 11.01
CA ASN A 310 -17.01 37.59 11.45
C ASN A 310 -18.38 37.18 10.89
N LYS A 311 -18.47 36.06 10.15
CA LYS A 311 -19.69 35.51 9.53
C LYS A 311 -20.39 36.46 8.54
N GLN A 312 -19.64 37.36 7.91
CA GLN A 312 -20.16 38.28 6.89
C GLN A 312 -20.29 37.59 5.53
N VAL A 313 -19.46 36.58 5.28
CA VAL A 313 -19.43 35.78 4.06
C VAL A 313 -19.35 34.29 4.39
N THR A 314 -19.80 33.44 3.47
CA THR A 314 -19.75 31.98 3.58
C THR A 314 -18.64 31.39 2.70
N LEU A 315 -18.27 30.13 2.94
CA LEU A 315 -17.17 29.45 2.23
C LEU A 315 -17.31 29.47 0.70
N LYS A 316 -18.54 29.39 0.21
CA LYS A 316 -18.89 29.26 -1.21
C LYS A 316 -19.22 30.59 -1.89
N ASP A 317 -19.26 31.69 -1.14
CA ASP A 317 -19.59 32.99 -1.73
C ASP A 317 -18.44 33.43 -2.66
N LYS A 318 -18.82 33.93 -3.83
CA LYS A 318 -17.89 34.50 -4.80
C LYS A 318 -17.44 35.88 -4.32
N ILE A 319 -16.14 36.09 -4.31
CA ILE A 319 -15.49 37.33 -3.85
C ILE A 319 -14.46 37.78 -4.88
N VAL A 320 -14.10 39.05 -4.83
CA VAL A 320 -12.92 39.57 -5.54
C VAL A 320 -11.90 39.98 -4.49
N VAL A 321 -10.69 39.46 -4.59
CA VAL A 321 -9.56 39.84 -3.72
C VAL A 321 -8.48 40.46 -4.59
N LEU A 322 -7.84 41.51 -4.11
CA LEU A 322 -6.66 42.10 -4.76
C LEU A 322 -5.40 41.36 -4.27
N GLU A 323 -4.63 40.82 -5.21
CA GLU A 323 -3.28 40.27 -5.00
C GLU A 323 -2.36 40.99 -5.98
N ASP A 324 -1.29 41.63 -5.50
CA ASP A 324 -0.37 42.43 -6.32
C ASP A 324 -1.06 43.43 -7.27
N ASN A 325 -2.10 44.11 -6.79
CA ASN A 325 -2.99 45.02 -7.55
C ASN A 325 -3.76 44.36 -8.71
N GLN A 326 -3.79 43.04 -8.82
CA GLN A 326 -4.63 42.31 -9.77
C GLN A 326 -5.89 41.77 -9.08
N PRO A 327 -7.10 42.04 -9.63
CA PRO A 327 -8.34 41.50 -9.07
C PRO A 327 -8.51 40.03 -9.43
N ILE A 328 -8.49 39.16 -8.42
CA ILE A 328 -8.72 37.72 -8.56
C ILE A 328 -10.14 37.39 -8.11
N GLN A 329 -10.93 36.80 -9.02
CA GLN A 329 -12.25 36.26 -8.67
C GLN A 329 -12.09 34.86 -8.09
N THR A 330 -12.50 34.66 -6.84
CA THR A 330 -12.30 33.39 -6.14
C THR A 330 -13.41 33.15 -5.11
N THR A 331 -13.29 32.09 -4.32
CA THR A 331 -14.16 31.81 -3.18
C THR A 331 -13.38 31.93 -1.88
N ILE A 332 -14.08 32.22 -0.78
CA ILE A 332 -13.47 32.23 0.57
C ILE A 332 -12.79 30.89 0.87
N GLY A 333 -13.40 29.77 0.47
CA GLY A 333 -12.80 28.46 0.66
C GLY A 333 -11.47 28.27 -0.08
N ARG A 334 -11.35 28.79 -1.31
CA ARG A 334 -10.07 28.78 -2.05
C ARG A 334 -9.03 29.70 -1.41
N VAL A 335 -9.42 30.85 -0.87
CA VAL A 335 -8.50 31.72 -0.10
C VAL A 335 -7.94 30.98 1.12
N ILE A 336 -8.83 30.32 1.88
CA ILE A 336 -8.45 29.51 3.03
C ILE A 336 -7.50 28.37 2.62
N PHE A 337 -7.77 27.71 1.49
CA PHE A 337 -6.88 26.66 0.99
C PHE A 337 -5.49 27.19 0.63
N ASN A 338 -5.41 28.34 -0.04
CA ASN A 338 -4.13 28.95 -0.42
C ASN A 338 -3.32 29.44 0.78
N SER A 339 -3.95 29.77 1.92
CA SER A 339 -3.23 30.09 3.18
C SER A 339 -2.37 28.95 3.73
N ILE A 340 -2.58 27.72 3.24
CA ILE A 340 -1.81 26.52 3.61
C ILE A 340 -0.52 26.41 2.79
N LEU A 341 -0.48 27.02 1.61
CA LEU A 341 0.62 26.93 0.67
C LEU A 341 1.73 27.93 1.04
N PRO A 342 2.98 27.69 0.60
CA PRO A 342 4.05 28.68 0.73
C PRO A 342 3.67 30.02 0.10
N GLU A 343 4.13 31.14 0.67
CA GLU A 343 3.77 32.50 0.23
C GLU A 343 4.17 32.81 -1.22
N ASP A 344 5.22 32.16 -1.73
CA ASP A 344 5.73 32.28 -3.09
C ASP A 344 5.10 31.29 -4.08
N TYR A 345 4.16 30.44 -3.62
CA TYR A 345 3.50 29.46 -4.46
C TYR A 345 2.35 30.09 -5.26
N PRO A 346 2.21 29.79 -6.58
CA PRO A 346 1.14 30.37 -7.39
C PRO A 346 -0.27 30.08 -6.86
N TYR A 347 -1.13 31.11 -6.83
CA TYR A 347 -2.49 30.99 -6.32
C TYR A 347 -3.29 29.92 -7.07
N VAL A 348 -3.83 28.96 -6.31
CA VAL A 348 -4.62 27.84 -6.84
C VAL A 348 -6.10 28.22 -6.85
N ASN A 349 -6.59 28.62 -8.02
CA ASN A 349 -8.00 29.02 -8.22
C ASN A 349 -8.81 27.97 -9.00
N ARG A 350 -8.77 26.72 -8.57
CA ARG A 350 -9.55 25.64 -9.17
C ARG A 350 -10.03 24.67 -8.10
N LYS A 351 -11.03 23.87 -8.46
CA LYS A 351 -11.46 22.73 -7.65
C LYS A 351 -10.37 21.67 -7.54
N MET A 352 -10.13 21.16 -6.33
CA MET A 352 -9.03 20.24 -6.03
C MET A 352 -9.54 18.85 -5.68
N GLY A 353 -9.31 17.87 -6.56
CA GLY A 353 -9.54 16.45 -6.30
C GLY A 353 -8.28 15.69 -5.89
N ASN A 354 -8.39 14.37 -5.71
CA ASN A 354 -7.27 13.49 -5.31
C ASN A 354 -6.07 13.62 -6.26
N LYS A 355 -6.31 13.61 -7.57
CA LYS A 355 -5.25 13.72 -8.58
C LYS A 355 -4.55 15.08 -8.52
N ASP A 356 -5.31 16.15 -8.30
CA ASP A 356 -4.77 17.51 -8.24
C ASP A 356 -3.93 17.71 -6.98
N LEU A 357 -4.35 17.15 -5.84
CA LEU A 357 -3.58 17.17 -4.60
C LEU A 357 -2.25 16.40 -4.73
N LYS A 358 -2.25 15.25 -5.40
CA LYS A 358 -1.01 14.51 -5.70
C LYS A 358 -0.06 15.33 -6.58
N ARG A 359 -0.60 15.99 -7.61
CA ARG A 359 0.18 16.85 -8.50
C ARG A 359 0.74 18.07 -7.75
N LEU A 360 -0.07 18.69 -6.90
CA LEU A 360 0.31 19.81 -6.04
C LEU A 360 1.46 19.44 -5.10
N LEU A 361 1.33 18.34 -4.36
CA LEU A 361 2.41 17.89 -3.46
C LEU A 361 3.69 17.55 -4.23
N SER A 362 3.57 16.98 -5.42
CA SER A 362 4.74 16.70 -6.25
C SER A 362 5.42 17.98 -6.72
N ASP A 363 4.67 19.02 -7.13
CA ASP A 363 5.25 20.31 -7.53
C ASP A 363 5.91 21.03 -6.35
N ILE A 364 5.28 20.97 -5.17
CA ILE A 364 5.86 21.51 -3.94
C ILE A 364 7.15 20.76 -3.57
N PHE A 365 7.19 19.44 -3.73
CA PHE A 365 8.40 18.67 -3.46
C PHE A 365 9.56 19.03 -4.40
N ASP A 366 9.27 19.32 -5.67
CA ASP A 366 10.32 19.64 -6.64
C ASP A 366 10.86 21.07 -6.47
N LYS A 367 10.00 22.01 -6.04
CA LYS A 367 10.36 23.43 -5.88
C LYS A 367 10.89 23.78 -4.49
N TYR A 368 10.42 23.09 -3.46
CA TYR A 368 10.71 23.40 -2.06
C TYR A 368 11.42 22.24 -1.36
N ASP A 369 11.85 22.49 -0.13
CA ASP A 369 12.47 21.46 0.69
C ASP A 369 11.44 20.47 1.28
N MET A 370 11.96 19.31 1.65
CA MET A 370 11.18 18.21 2.24
C MET A 370 10.39 18.63 3.49
N GLN A 371 10.92 19.55 4.31
CA GLN A 371 10.21 19.97 5.53
C GLN A 371 8.97 20.81 5.17
N THR A 372 9.07 21.68 4.18
CA THR A 372 7.93 22.46 3.69
C THR A 372 6.87 21.55 3.08
N THR A 373 7.27 20.54 2.30
CA THR A 373 6.33 19.55 1.77
C THR A 373 5.56 18.82 2.88
N VAL A 374 6.25 18.41 3.95
CA VAL A 374 5.63 17.73 5.10
C VAL A 374 4.65 18.66 5.83
N LYS A 375 5.02 19.93 6.07
CA LYS A 375 4.12 20.92 6.70
C LYS A 375 2.85 21.14 5.89
N VAL A 376 2.99 21.31 4.57
CA VAL A 376 1.84 21.47 3.67
C VAL A 376 0.96 20.22 3.70
N ALA A 377 1.56 19.03 3.65
CA ALA A 377 0.80 17.79 3.70
C ALA A 377 0.02 17.62 5.02
N ASP A 378 0.63 17.95 6.16
CA ASP A 378 -0.03 17.92 7.47
C ASP A 378 -1.14 18.97 7.58
N ALA A 379 -0.95 20.16 7.01
CA ALA A 379 -1.97 21.18 6.98
C ALA A 379 -3.16 20.80 6.07
N ILE A 380 -2.91 20.25 4.87
CA ILE A 380 -3.97 19.69 4.01
C ILE A 380 -4.75 18.59 4.74
N LYS A 381 -4.08 17.72 5.51
CA LYS A 381 -4.73 16.71 6.37
C LYS A 381 -5.67 17.38 7.38
N ASN A 382 -5.16 18.35 8.14
CA ASN A 382 -5.92 19.02 9.20
C ASN A 382 -7.15 19.76 8.66
N TYR A 383 -6.96 20.54 7.58
CA TYR A 383 -8.05 21.24 6.91
C TYR A 383 -9.03 20.26 6.26
N GLY A 384 -8.52 19.21 5.61
CA GLY A 384 -9.34 18.14 5.04
C GLY A 384 -10.29 17.53 6.06
N PHE A 385 -9.80 17.11 7.23
CA PHE A 385 -10.68 16.56 8.28
C PHE A 385 -11.67 17.59 8.82
N LYS A 386 -11.24 18.84 9.06
CA LYS A 386 -12.09 19.92 9.56
C LYS A 386 -13.24 20.20 8.59
N TYR A 387 -12.93 20.45 7.31
CA TYR A 387 -13.92 20.80 6.31
C TYR A 387 -14.74 19.60 5.83
N SER A 388 -14.21 18.37 5.92
CA SER A 388 -15.03 17.17 5.70
C SER A 388 -16.11 17.01 6.77
N THR A 389 -15.82 17.39 8.02
CA THR A 389 -16.81 17.39 9.10
C THR A 389 -17.87 18.46 8.86
N ILE A 390 -17.47 19.66 8.42
CA ILE A 390 -18.38 20.77 8.10
C ILE A 390 -19.25 20.45 6.87
N ALA A 391 -18.67 19.78 5.87
CA ALA A 391 -19.39 19.36 4.66
C ALA A 391 -20.56 18.42 4.96
N ALA A 392 -20.53 17.74 6.12
CA ALA A 392 -21.57 16.83 6.60
C ALA A 392 -22.03 15.83 5.53
N THR A 393 -21.10 15.40 4.66
CA THR A 393 -21.40 14.49 3.55
C THR A 393 -21.94 13.17 4.11
N SER A 394 -23.15 12.82 3.69
CA SER A 394 -23.85 11.61 4.13
C SER A 394 -24.43 10.88 2.92
N ILE A 395 -24.66 9.58 3.05
CA ILE A 395 -25.24 8.76 1.99
C ILE A 395 -26.65 8.35 2.39
N ASN A 396 -27.64 8.82 1.64
CA ASN A 396 -29.01 8.35 1.75
C ASN A 396 -29.34 7.42 0.55
N ILE A 397 -30.23 6.45 0.74
CA ILE A 397 -30.79 5.66 -0.37
C ILE A 397 -31.49 6.55 -1.41
N LEU A 398 -32.06 7.68 -0.98
CA LEU A 398 -32.70 8.67 -1.86
C LEU A 398 -31.71 9.38 -2.80
N ASP A 399 -30.42 9.42 -2.43
CA ASP A 399 -29.36 9.98 -3.27
C ASP A 399 -29.01 9.05 -4.45
N MET A 400 -29.40 7.77 -4.35
CA MET A 400 -29.10 6.73 -5.31
C MET A 400 -30.22 6.60 -6.37
N LYS A 401 -30.30 7.58 -7.27
CA LYS A 401 -31.36 7.63 -8.29
C LYS A 401 -31.08 6.66 -9.45
N VAL A 402 -32.06 5.83 -9.78
CA VAL A 402 -32.03 4.96 -10.96
C VAL A 402 -32.56 5.73 -12.18
N PRO A 403 -31.89 5.66 -13.35
CA PRO A 403 -32.37 6.31 -14.57
C PRO A 403 -33.71 5.76 -15.04
N LYS A 404 -34.65 6.65 -15.41
CA LYS A 404 -35.96 6.23 -15.92
C LYS A 404 -35.84 5.51 -17.26
N GLU A 405 -34.91 5.97 -18.10
CA GLU A 405 -34.62 5.43 -19.43
C GLU A 405 -33.96 4.04 -19.36
N LYS A 406 -33.55 3.59 -18.17
CA LYS A 406 -32.88 2.31 -17.97
C LYS A 406 -33.72 1.15 -18.50
N GLU A 407 -35.02 1.12 -18.19
CA GLU A 407 -35.88 0.01 -18.63
C GLU A 407 -35.96 -0.07 -20.15
N ASP A 408 -36.01 1.06 -20.83
CA ASP A 408 -36.11 1.11 -22.30
C ASP A 408 -34.78 0.68 -22.94
N ILE A 409 -33.64 1.09 -22.36
CA ILE A 409 -32.32 0.62 -22.79
C ILE A 409 -32.19 -0.90 -22.62
N LEU A 410 -32.67 -1.45 -21.50
CA LEU A 410 -32.64 -2.89 -21.26
C LEU A 410 -33.54 -3.66 -22.24
N LYS A 411 -34.74 -3.14 -22.55
CA LYS A 411 -35.63 -3.72 -23.55
C LYS A 411 -35.01 -3.72 -24.94
N ALA A 412 -34.34 -2.63 -25.33
CA ALA A 412 -33.61 -2.56 -26.59
C ALA A 412 -32.49 -3.61 -26.64
N GLY A 413 -31.68 -3.71 -25.59
CA GLY A 413 -30.65 -4.74 -25.49
C GLY A 413 -31.19 -6.18 -25.53
N ASP A 414 -32.37 -6.41 -24.94
CA ASP A 414 -33.05 -7.71 -25.02
C ASP A 414 -33.53 -8.05 -26.45
N LEU A 415 -34.01 -7.06 -27.20
CA LEU A 415 -34.41 -7.23 -28.60
C LEU A 415 -33.21 -7.61 -29.47
N ASP A 416 -32.11 -6.86 -29.36
CA ASP A 416 -30.87 -7.13 -30.09
C ASP A 416 -30.31 -8.52 -29.74
N ASN A 417 -30.32 -8.88 -28.46
CA ASN A 417 -29.88 -10.20 -28.00
C ASN A 417 -30.76 -11.32 -28.56
N ASN A 418 -32.09 -11.13 -28.58
CA ASN A 418 -33.02 -12.10 -29.16
C ASN A 418 -32.84 -12.26 -30.67
N GLU A 419 -32.48 -11.19 -31.38
CA GLU A 419 -32.16 -11.25 -32.80
C GLU A 419 -30.90 -12.09 -33.06
N VAL A 420 -29.83 -11.88 -32.28
CA VAL A 420 -28.62 -12.71 -32.35
C VAL A 420 -28.94 -14.18 -32.07
N LEU A 421 -29.72 -14.47 -31.02
CA LEU A 421 -30.15 -15.84 -30.71
C LEU A 421 -30.99 -16.46 -31.84
N LYS A 422 -31.87 -15.68 -32.48
CA LYS A 422 -32.68 -16.15 -33.61
C LYS A 422 -31.82 -16.54 -34.81
N TYR A 423 -30.80 -15.73 -35.15
CA TYR A 423 -29.87 -16.06 -36.24
C TYR A 423 -28.96 -17.23 -35.88
N TYR A 424 -28.54 -17.33 -34.61
CA TYR A 424 -27.79 -18.47 -34.10
C TYR A 424 -28.58 -19.79 -34.25
N TYR A 425 -29.84 -19.85 -33.81
CA TYR A 425 -30.68 -21.05 -33.96
C TYR A 425 -31.01 -21.41 -35.41
N LYS A 426 -30.90 -20.44 -36.33
CA LYS A 426 -31.00 -20.67 -37.78
C LYS A 426 -29.68 -21.13 -38.42
N GLY A 427 -28.59 -21.23 -37.66
CA GLY A 427 -27.28 -21.69 -38.12
C GLY A 427 -26.40 -20.62 -38.78
N PHE A 428 -26.72 -19.33 -38.64
CA PHE A 428 -25.93 -18.25 -39.24
C PHE A 428 -24.68 -17.85 -38.44
N PHE A 429 -24.62 -18.20 -37.15
CA PHE A 429 -23.51 -17.87 -36.27
C PHE A 429 -22.96 -19.13 -35.61
N SER A 430 -21.64 -19.17 -35.43
CA SER A 430 -20.99 -20.11 -34.53
C SER A 430 -21.23 -19.75 -33.05
N GLU A 431 -21.00 -20.69 -32.14
CA GLU A 431 -21.09 -20.44 -30.68
C GLU A 431 -20.14 -19.32 -30.22
N GLU A 432 -18.92 -19.26 -30.76
CA GLU A 432 -17.95 -18.21 -30.42
C GLU A 432 -18.39 -16.83 -30.91
N GLU A 433 -18.96 -16.76 -32.12
CA GLU A 433 -19.48 -15.49 -32.67
C GLU A 433 -20.71 -15.01 -31.90
N LYS A 434 -21.63 -15.93 -31.57
CA LYS A 434 -22.77 -15.65 -30.71
C LYS A 434 -22.29 -15.09 -29.38
N HIS A 435 -21.35 -15.76 -28.71
CA HIS A 435 -20.79 -15.32 -27.44
C HIS A 435 -20.22 -13.89 -27.54
N ARG A 436 -19.38 -13.62 -28.54
CA ARG A 436 -18.75 -12.31 -28.76
C ARG A 436 -19.79 -11.21 -29.00
N LEU A 437 -20.82 -11.48 -29.81
CA LEU A 437 -21.88 -10.52 -30.11
C LEU A 437 -22.72 -10.21 -28.88
N VAL A 438 -23.13 -11.22 -28.11
CA VAL A 438 -23.89 -11.06 -26.87
C VAL A 438 -23.11 -10.24 -25.85
N VAL A 439 -21.82 -10.54 -25.66
CA VAL A 439 -20.94 -9.77 -24.77
C VAL A 439 -20.84 -8.31 -25.22
N LYS A 440 -20.72 -8.06 -26.53
CA LYS A 440 -20.68 -6.70 -27.08
C LYS A 440 -21.97 -5.92 -26.78
N ILE A 441 -23.13 -6.51 -27.08
CA ILE A 441 -24.45 -5.89 -26.85
C ILE A 441 -24.58 -5.46 -25.38
N TRP A 442 -24.33 -6.37 -24.44
CA TRP A 442 -24.49 -6.06 -23.02
C TRP A 442 -23.44 -5.09 -22.47
N THR A 443 -22.25 -5.05 -23.09
CA THR A 443 -21.24 -4.04 -22.78
C THR A 443 -21.69 -2.65 -23.23
N ASP A 444 -22.29 -2.53 -24.41
CA ASP A 444 -22.76 -1.27 -24.95
C ASP A 444 -24.03 -0.78 -24.21
N VAL A 445 -24.95 -1.68 -23.85
CA VAL A 445 -26.07 -1.41 -22.94
C VAL A 445 -25.58 -0.81 -21.62
N LYS A 446 -24.57 -1.43 -21.00
CA LYS A 446 -24.00 -0.93 -19.74
C LYS A 446 -23.41 0.48 -19.89
N LYS A 447 -22.71 0.77 -20.99
CA LYS A 447 -22.19 2.11 -21.28
C LYS A 447 -23.30 3.15 -21.45
N SER A 448 -24.40 2.78 -22.11
CA SER A 448 -25.56 3.66 -22.27
C SER A 448 -26.22 3.98 -20.93
N VAL A 449 -26.38 2.98 -20.05
CA VAL A 449 -26.89 3.18 -18.68
C VAL A 449 -25.94 4.07 -17.87
N GLU A 450 -24.63 3.87 -17.98
CA GLU A 450 -23.61 4.69 -17.31
C GLU A 450 -23.64 6.16 -17.76
N LYS A 451 -23.90 6.42 -19.05
CA LYS A 451 -24.04 7.78 -19.58
C LYS A 451 -25.25 8.50 -18.99
N ASN A 452 -26.39 7.81 -18.90
CA ASN A 452 -27.63 8.38 -18.34
C ASN A 452 -27.58 8.56 -16.82
N LEU A 453 -26.75 7.81 -16.11
CA LEU A 453 -26.52 8.04 -14.68
C LEU A 453 -25.85 9.40 -14.40
N LYS A 454 -24.92 9.82 -15.27
CA LYS A 454 -24.20 11.09 -15.09
C LYS A 454 -25.10 12.33 -15.20
N SER A 455 -26.18 12.26 -15.98
CA SER A 455 -27.12 13.38 -16.10
C SER A 455 -28.06 13.50 -14.90
N ILE A 456 -28.21 12.44 -14.10
CA ILE A 456 -29.16 12.38 -12.97
C ILE A 456 -28.46 12.65 -11.64
N ILE A 457 -27.19 12.25 -11.54
CA ILE A 457 -26.35 12.38 -10.36
C ILE A 457 -25.32 13.48 -10.67
N GLY A 458 -25.65 14.72 -10.29
CA GLY A 458 -24.85 15.93 -10.58
C GLY A 458 -24.24 16.59 -9.35
N ALA A 459 -23.72 17.80 -9.54
CA ALA A 459 -23.15 18.63 -8.46
C ALA A 459 -24.18 18.84 -7.33
N GLY A 460 -23.73 18.79 -6.08
CA GLY A 460 -24.58 18.83 -4.89
C GLY A 460 -25.07 17.46 -4.38
N ASN A 461 -24.96 16.38 -5.17
CA ASN A 461 -25.19 15.03 -4.66
C ASN A 461 -23.95 14.52 -3.90
N ASN A 462 -24.15 14.00 -2.69
CA ASN A 462 -23.05 13.51 -1.85
C ASN A 462 -22.33 12.30 -2.44
N LEU A 463 -23.07 11.34 -3.00
CA LEU A 463 -22.50 10.15 -3.64
C LEU A 463 -21.70 10.53 -4.90
N TYR A 464 -22.19 11.50 -5.67
CA TYR A 464 -21.44 12.05 -6.80
C TYR A 464 -20.14 12.69 -6.33
N THR A 465 -20.22 13.56 -5.32
CA THR A 465 -19.09 14.30 -4.76
C THR A 465 -17.98 13.37 -4.27
N MET A 466 -18.32 12.23 -3.66
CA MET A 466 -17.33 11.23 -3.24
C MET A 466 -16.55 10.60 -4.40
N ILE A 467 -17.22 10.41 -5.55
CA ILE A 467 -16.63 9.79 -6.74
C ILE A 467 -15.87 10.81 -7.57
N ASP A 468 -16.45 12.00 -7.81
CA ASP A 468 -15.86 13.06 -8.61
C ASP A 468 -14.59 13.63 -7.95
N SER A 469 -14.60 13.79 -6.62
CA SER A 469 -13.40 14.16 -5.85
C SER A 469 -12.28 13.12 -5.91
N GLY A 470 -12.59 11.87 -6.28
CA GLY A 470 -11.68 10.74 -6.19
C GLY A 470 -11.34 10.36 -4.74
N ALA A 471 -12.15 10.78 -3.77
CA ALA A 471 -12.00 10.43 -2.36
C ALA A 471 -12.29 8.94 -2.13
N ARG A 472 -13.44 8.45 -2.64
CA ARG A 472 -13.84 7.05 -2.51
C ARG A 472 -14.80 6.62 -3.61
N GLY A 473 -14.53 5.47 -4.21
CA GLY A 473 -15.36 4.91 -5.27
C GLY A 473 -14.87 5.30 -6.66
N SER A 474 -15.54 4.76 -7.68
CA SER A 474 -15.24 4.98 -9.08
C SER A 474 -16.55 4.96 -9.87
N GLN A 475 -16.53 5.48 -11.10
CA GLN A 475 -17.74 5.50 -11.94
C GLN A 475 -18.38 4.11 -12.10
N PRO A 476 -17.63 3.00 -12.30
CA PRO A 476 -18.22 1.66 -12.32
C PRO A 476 -18.93 1.26 -11.04
N HIS A 477 -18.49 1.72 -9.86
CA HIS A 477 -19.19 1.46 -8.60
C HIS A 477 -20.54 2.17 -8.56
N LEU A 478 -20.62 3.42 -9.04
CA LEU A 478 -21.90 4.14 -9.17
C LEU A 478 -22.86 3.39 -10.10
N THR A 479 -22.35 2.93 -11.25
CA THR A 479 -23.12 2.14 -12.20
C THR A 479 -23.65 0.85 -11.58
N GLN A 480 -22.90 0.17 -10.72
CA GLN A 480 -23.39 -1.02 -10.04
C GLN A 480 -24.45 -0.72 -8.97
N ILE A 481 -24.34 0.42 -8.28
CA ILE A 481 -25.27 0.81 -7.21
C ILE A 481 -26.62 1.21 -7.80
N SER A 482 -26.65 2.11 -8.79
CA SER A 482 -27.89 2.73 -9.30
C SER A 482 -28.21 2.43 -10.76
N GLY A 483 -27.33 1.74 -11.49
CA GLY A 483 -27.50 1.43 -12.91
C GLY A 483 -27.78 -0.05 -13.14
N MET A 484 -26.74 -0.82 -13.39
CA MET A 484 -26.79 -2.28 -13.51
C MET A 484 -25.43 -2.86 -13.17
N LYS A 485 -25.38 -4.11 -12.71
CA LYS A 485 -24.10 -4.79 -12.46
C LYS A 485 -23.41 -5.21 -13.77
N GLY A 486 -24.18 -5.72 -14.73
CA GLY A 486 -23.70 -6.15 -16.04
C GLY A 486 -23.18 -7.59 -16.06
N LEU A 487 -22.29 -7.86 -17.01
CA LEU A 487 -21.69 -9.18 -17.22
C LEU A 487 -20.74 -9.55 -16.08
N VAL A 488 -20.69 -10.85 -15.74
CA VAL A 488 -19.82 -11.40 -14.69
C VAL A 488 -19.05 -12.61 -15.21
N VAL A 489 -17.94 -12.93 -14.55
CA VAL A 489 -17.03 -13.98 -14.99
C VAL A 489 -17.22 -15.25 -14.16
N ASN A 490 -17.28 -16.40 -14.82
CA ASN A 490 -17.37 -17.71 -14.18
C ASN A 490 -16.02 -18.13 -13.54
N PRO A 491 -16.00 -19.22 -12.74
CA PRO A 491 -14.75 -19.71 -12.16
C PRO A 491 -13.68 -20.13 -13.18
N LYS A 492 -14.07 -20.49 -14.42
CA LYS A 492 -13.12 -20.81 -15.49
C LYS A 492 -12.47 -19.57 -16.12
N GLY A 493 -13.05 -18.39 -15.94
CA GLY A 493 -12.56 -17.14 -16.55
C GLY A 493 -13.35 -16.69 -17.78
N GLU A 494 -14.40 -17.42 -18.15
CA GLU A 494 -15.29 -17.07 -19.25
C GLU A 494 -16.37 -16.11 -18.76
N ILE A 495 -16.77 -15.17 -19.61
CA ILE A 495 -17.87 -14.25 -19.31
C ILE A 495 -19.18 -15.04 -19.39
N ILE A 496 -20.08 -14.83 -18.44
CA ILE A 496 -21.41 -15.43 -18.48
C ILE A 496 -22.29 -14.57 -19.37
N GLU A 497 -22.89 -15.18 -20.39
CA GLU A 497 -23.73 -14.49 -21.40
C GLU A 497 -24.99 -13.85 -20.79
N LEU A 498 -25.45 -14.36 -19.65
CA LEU A 498 -26.58 -13.79 -18.90
C LEU A 498 -26.10 -12.61 -18.03
N PRO A 499 -26.44 -11.35 -18.37
CA PRO A 499 -26.06 -10.20 -17.57
C PRO A 499 -26.90 -10.10 -16.30
N ILE A 500 -26.36 -9.40 -15.30
CA ILE A 500 -27.14 -8.96 -14.14
C ILE A 500 -27.72 -7.58 -14.46
N LYS A 501 -29.03 -7.53 -14.69
CA LYS A 501 -29.76 -6.31 -15.10
C LYS A 501 -30.11 -5.44 -13.90
N SER A 502 -30.36 -6.07 -12.76
CA SER A 502 -30.66 -5.38 -11.50
C SER A 502 -29.42 -4.65 -10.96
N SER A 503 -29.68 -3.55 -10.27
CA SER A 503 -28.69 -2.79 -9.49
C SER A 503 -28.75 -3.19 -8.01
N PHE A 504 -27.81 -2.70 -7.19
CA PHE A 504 -27.86 -2.98 -5.75
C PHE A 504 -29.00 -2.24 -5.03
N VAL A 505 -29.43 -1.08 -5.53
CA VAL A 505 -30.57 -0.33 -4.98
C VAL A 505 -31.89 -1.05 -5.25
N GLU A 506 -32.06 -1.61 -6.45
CA GLU A 506 -33.27 -2.39 -6.79
C GLU A 506 -33.28 -3.77 -6.13
N GLY A 507 -32.10 -4.31 -5.81
CA GLY A 507 -31.93 -5.66 -5.28
C GLY A 507 -31.75 -6.71 -6.38
N LEU A 508 -30.87 -7.68 -6.13
CA LEU A 508 -30.56 -8.74 -7.09
C LEU A 508 -31.55 -9.90 -6.97
N LYS A 509 -31.98 -10.47 -8.11
CA LYS A 509 -32.77 -11.70 -8.13
C LYS A 509 -31.94 -12.90 -7.63
N PRO A 510 -32.56 -14.00 -7.14
CA PRO A 510 -31.83 -15.16 -6.64
C PRO A 510 -30.78 -15.72 -7.62
N ILE A 511 -31.14 -15.81 -8.91
CA ILE A 511 -30.22 -16.30 -9.95
C ILE A 511 -29.08 -15.31 -10.23
N GLU A 512 -29.35 -14.02 -10.26
CA GLU A 512 -28.34 -12.96 -10.45
C GLU A 512 -27.35 -12.94 -9.28
N TYR A 513 -27.86 -13.09 -8.05
CA TYR A 513 -27.02 -13.18 -6.85
C TYR A 513 -26.14 -14.43 -6.85
N PHE A 514 -26.71 -15.59 -7.22
CA PHE A 514 -25.97 -16.85 -7.32
C PHE A 514 -24.80 -16.76 -8.31
N ILE A 515 -25.05 -16.22 -9.51
CA ILE A 515 -24.03 -16.02 -10.54
C ILE A 515 -22.96 -15.02 -10.06
N SER A 516 -23.37 -13.91 -9.44
CA SER A 516 -22.47 -12.92 -8.83
C SER A 516 -21.56 -13.54 -7.76
N ALA A 517 -22.07 -14.45 -6.94
CA ALA A 517 -21.33 -15.05 -5.84
C ALA A 517 -20.12 -15.89 -6.33
N HIS A 518 -20.25 -16.57 -7.48
CA HIS A 518 -19.17 -17.34 -8.08
C HIS A 518 -18.00 -16.44 -8.50
N SER A 519 -18.32 -15.33 -9.17
CA SER A 519 -17.32 -14.34 -9.58
C SER A 519 -16.62 -13.72 -8.37
N GLY A 520 -17.38 -13.33 -7.34
CA GLY A 520 -16.82 -12.78 -6.09
C GLY A 520 -15.91 -13.74 -5.34
N ARG A 521 -16.27 -15.03 -5.29
CA ARG A 521 -15.46 -16.07 -4.63
C ARG A 521 -14.14 -16.32 -5.37
N LYS A 522 -14.18 -16.42 -6.70
CA LYS A 522 -12.96 -16.55 -7.53
C LYS A 522 -12.02 -15.37 -7.30
N GLY A 523 -12.54 -14.14 -7.33
CA GLY A 523 -11.71 -12.95 -7.08
C GLY A 523 -10.96 -13.00 -5.74
N LYS A 524 -11.62 -13.46 -4.66
CA LYS A 524 -10.97 -13.66 -3.36
C LYS A 524 -9.93 -14.78 -3.37
N ALA A 525 -10.23 -15.90 -4.02
CA ALA A 525 -9.30 -17.03 -4.14
C ALA A 525 -8.06 -16.67 -4.97
N ASP A 526 -8.24 -16.03 -6.11
CA ASP A 526 -7.16 -15.60 -7.00
C ASP A 526 -6.24 -14.58 -6.32
N THR A 527 -6.80 -13.66 -5.53
CA THR A 527 -6.02 -12.70 -4.74
C THR A 527 -5.10 -13.42 -3.75
N ALA A 528 -5.59 -14.46 -3.08
CA ALA A 528 -4.78 -15.26 -2.16
C ALA A 528 -3.68 -16.07 -2.87
N LEU A 529 -3.99 -16.67 -4.03
CA LEU A 529 -3.02 -17.46 -4.80
C LEU A 529 -1.92 -16.60 -5.43
N ARG A 530 -2.28 -15.47 -6.06
CA ARG A 530 -1.33 -14.56 -6.72
C ARG A 530 -0.34 -13.91 -5.76
N THR A 531 -0.75 -13.71 -4.50
CA THR A 531 0.13 -13.16 -3.45
C THR A 531 1.36 -14.05 -3.23
N ALA A 532 1.22 -15.37 -3.32
CA ALA A 532 2.34 -16.30 -3.16
C ALA A 532 3.33 -16.24 -4.33
N GLU A 533 2.84 -16.12 -5.56
CA GLU A 533 3.67 -16.03 -6.78
C GLU A 533 4.45 -14.72 -6.81
N SER A 534 3.81 -13.59 -6.51
CA SER A 534 4.45 -12.28 -6.45
C SER A 534 5.58 -12.26 -5.43
N GLY A 535 5.34 -12.73 -4.20
CA GLY A 535 6.38 -12.80 -3.17
C GLY A 535 7.55 -13.74 -3.53
N TYR A 536 7.29 -14.81 -4.28
CA TYR A 536 8.34 -15.70 -4.76
C TYR A 536 9.23 -15.03 -5.82
N LEU A 537 8.63 -14.29 -6.76
CA LEU A 537 9.36 -13.54 -7.77
C LEU A 537 10.19 -12.43 -7.12
N THR A 538 9.61 -11.64 -6.22
CA THR A 538 10.33 -10.59 -5.47
C THR A 538 11.56 -11.17 -4.77
N ARG A 539 11.42 -12.32 -4.11
CA ARG A 539 12.57 -12.98 -3.47
C ARG A 539 13.66 -13.35 -4.47
N LYS A 540 13.30 -13.94 -5.63
CA LYS A 540 14.29 -14.28 -6.66
C LYS A 540 15.02 -13.04 -7.18
N LEU A 541 14.30 -11.94 -7.36
CA LEU A 541 14.90 -10.68 -7.78
C LEU A 541 15.85 -10.13 -6.71
N CYS A 542 15.46 -10.17 -5.43
CA CYS A 542 16.34 -9.80 -4.32
C CYS A 542 17.59 -10.68 -4.28
N ASP A 543 17.44 -12.01 -4.37
CA ASP A 543 18.57 -12.96 -4.34
C ASP A 543 19.57 -12.69 -5.50
N ALA A 544 19.07 -12.28 -6.68
CA ALA A 544 19.92 -11.97 -7.84
C ALA A 544 20.58 -10.58 -7.79
N SER A 545 20.00 -9.62 -7.04
CA SER A 545 20.43 -8.21 -7.03
C SER A 545 21.03 -7.74 -5.70
N GLN A 546 21.07 -8.59 -4.67
CA GLN A 546 21.50 -8.21 -3.31
C GLN A 546 22.93 -7.63 -3.25
N GLU A 547 23.82 -8.05 -4.14
CA GLU A 547 25.22 -7.60 -4.18
C GLU A 547 25.44 -6.36 -5.06
N LEU A 548 24.40 -5.84 -5.72
CA LEU A 548 24.47 -4.60 -6.50
C LEU A 548 24.47 -3.39 -5.55
N ILE A 549 25.65 -2.84 -5.32
CA ILE A 549 25.88 -1.70 -4.43
C ILE A 549 26.65 -0.63 -5.21
N VAL A 550 26.18 0.61 -5.18
CA VAL A 550 26.89 1.76 -5.77
C VAL A 550 28.14 2.05 -4.94
N ARG A 551 29.33 1.95 -5.55
CA ARG A 551 30.64 2.11 -4.88
C ARG A 551 31.40 3.36 -5.31
N GLU A 552 31.11 3.89 -6.49
CA GLU A 552 31.77 5.04 -7.10
C GLU A 552 30.73 6.02 -7.63
N VAL A 553 31.10 7.30 -7.74
CA VAL A 553 30.20 8.37 -8.19
C VAL A 553 30.08 8.40 -9.72
N ASP A 554 31.19 8.15 -10.42
CA ASP A 554 31.26 8.12 -11.88
C ASP A 554 32.25 7.02 -12.32
N CYS A 555 31.84 6.19 -13.28
CA CYS A 555 32.67 5.14 -13.86
C CYS A 555 33.49 5.64 -15.07
N GLY A 556 33.21 6.84 -15.59
CA GLY A 556 33.89 7.43 -16.74
C GLY A 556 33.61 6.75 -18.08
N SER A 557 32.60 5.89 -18.15
CA SER A 557 32.26 5.16 -19.38
C SER A 557 31.58 6.07 -20.40
N SER A 558 31.90 5.87 -21.69
CA SER A 558 31.21 6.51 -22.81
C SER A 558 30.15 5.60 -23.45
N GLU A 559 29.89 4.42 -22.86
CA GLU A 559 28.82 3.53 -23.32
C GLU A 559 27.45 4.06 -22.89
N TYR A 560 26.50 4.06 -23.80
CA TYR A 560 25.15 4.60 -23.58
C TYR A 560 24.07 3.73 -24.23
N ILE A 561 22.81 3.97 -23.85
CA ILE A 561 21.63 3.30 -24.41
C ILE A 561 20.75 4.37 -25.02
N ILE A 562 20.42 4.22 -26.31
CA ILE A 562 19.59 5.19 -27.02
C ILE A 562 18.12 4.94 -26.67
N TYR A 563 17.43 5.99 -26.23
CA TYR A 563 15.98 6.00 -26.07
C TYR A 563 15.36 6.83 -27.19
N SER A 564 14.44 6.24 -27.96
CA SER A 564 13.68 6.93 -29.01
C SER A 564 12.21 7.07 -28.65
N ARG A 565 11.58 8.15 -29.15
CA ARG A 565 10.14 8.37 -28.98
C ARG A 565 9.30 7.32 -29.71
N GLU A 566 9.74 6.90 -30.89
CA GLU A 566 9.05 5.87 -31.70
C GLU A 566 9.01 4.51 -30.99
N GLU A 567 10.12 4.08 -30.37
CA GLU A 567 10.13 2.83 -29.61
C GLU A 567 9.24 2.89 -28.36
N ALA A 568 9.17 4.05 -27.72
CA ALA A 568 8.29 4.26 -26.57
C ALA A 568 6.81 4.11 -26.98
N GLU A 569 6.42 4.72 -28.11
CA GLU A 569 5.06 4.62 -28.66
C GLU A 569 4.70 3.17 -29.06
N LEU A 570 5.63 2.44 -29.69
CA LEU A 570 5.46 1.02 -30.02
C LEU A 570 5.23 0.15 -28.78
N LYS A 571 5.87 0.48 -27.65
CA LYS A 571 5.69 -0.19 -26.36
C LYS A 571 4.45 0.32 -25.59
N GLY A 572 3.82 1.39 -26.05
CA GLY A 572 2.70 2.05 -25.35
C GLY A 572 3.12 2.82 -24.10
N GLU A 573 4.39 3.19 -23.98
CA GLU A 573 4.94 3.93 -22.84
C GLU A 573 5.21 5.40 -23.20
N LYS A 574 5.17 6.29 -22.22
CA LYS A 574 5.50 7.70 -22.45
C LYS A 574 7.01 7.86 -22.51
N PHE A 575 7.51 8.53 -23.55
CA PHE A 575 8.93 8.84 -23.70
C PHE A 575 9.49 9.55 -22.45
N ALA A 576 8.75 10.53 -21.92
CA ALA A 576 9.07 11.23 -20.67
C ALA A 576 9.34 10.30 -19.47
N SER A 577 8.51 9.27 -19.27
CA SER A 577 8.70 8.36 -18.12
C SER A 577 9.94 7.49 -18.24
N LEU A 578 10.44 7.24 -19.46
CA LEU A 578 11.63 6.42 -19.69
C LEU A 578 12.92 7.18 -19.40
N ILE A 579 12.95 8.48 -19.72
CA ILE A 579 14.14 9.32 -19.62
C ILE A 579 14.26 10.04 -18.27
N TYR A 580 13.14 10.23 -17.56
CA TYR A 580 13.14 10.95 -16.28
C TYR A 580 14.10 10.33 -15.25
N GLY A 581 14.92 11.16 -14.61
CA GLY A 581 15.89 10.74 -13.60
C GLY A 581 17.16 10.06 -14.13
N ARG A 582 17.32 9.94 -15.46
CA ARG A 582 18.57 9.45 -16.07
C ARG A 582 19.56 10.60 -16.27
N THR A 583 20.84 10.25 -16.37
CA THR A 583 21.93 11.15 -16.76
C THR A 583 22.23 11.00 -18.25
N VAL A 584 22.36 12.11 -18.96
CA VAL A 584 22.64 12.11 -20.40
C VAL A 584 24.10 11.82 -20.69
N ALA A 585 24.38 11.01 -21.73
CA ALA A 585 25.75 10.69 -22.13
C ALA A 585 26.38 11.77 -23.03
N GLU A 586 25.56 12.48 -23.81
CA GLU A 586 25.98 13.55 -24.71
C GLU A 586 25.16 14.83 -24.48
N ASP A 587 25.66 15.96 -24.98
CA ASP A 587 24.93 17.23 -24.95
C ASP A 587 23.60 17.10 -25.73
N VAL A 588 22.51 17.48 -25.10
CA VAL A 588 21.17 17.48 -25.71
C VAL A 588 20.92 18.85 -26.31
N ILE A 589 20.77 18.91 -27.64
CA ILE A 589 20.62 20.15 -28.41
C ILE A 589 19.24 20.16 -29.07
N ASP A 590 18.55 21.30 -28.99
CA ASP A 590 17.30 21.56 -29.72
C ASP A 590 17.55 21.72 -31.24
N GLU A 591 16.50 21.64 -32.06
CA GLU A 591 16.54 21.89 -33.51
C GLU A 591 17.12 23.27 -33.86
N ASN A 592 17.00 24.24 -32.94
CA ASN A 592 17.54 25.59 -33.07
C ASN A 592 19.02 25.72 -32.67
N GLY A 593 19.70 24.64 -32.30
CA GLY A 593 21.11 24.66 -31.86
C GLY A 593 21.31 25.08 -30.40
N VAL A 594 20.24 25.28 -29.63
CA VAL A 594 20.29 25.64 -28.21
C VAL A 594 20.53 24.37 -27.38
N LYS A 595 21.57 24.36 -26.55
CA LYS A 595 21.83 23.27 -25.60
C LYS A 595 20.80 23.30 -24.46
N ILE A 596 20.06 22.21 -24.30
CA ILE A 596 19.10 22.02 -23.22
C ILE A 596 19.80 21.42 -21.99
N LEU A 597 20.64 20.40 -22.19
CA LEU A 597 21.39 19.71 -21.14
C LEU A 597 22.82 19.43 -21.59
N ARG A 598 23.76 19.43 -20.65
CA ARG A 598 25.14 19.02 -20.88
C ARG A 598 25.34 17.54 -20.58
N ALA A 599 26.31 16.91 -21.24
CA ALA A 599 26.75 15.56 -20.90
C ALA A 599 27.03 15.43 -19.39
N GLY A 600 26.49 14.37 -18.77
CA GLY A 600 26.57 14.11 -17.34
C GLY A 600 25.49 14.77 -16.47
N GLU A 601 24.62 15.62 -17.03
CA GLU A 601 23.51 16.22 -16.28
C GLU A 601 22.31 15.27 -16.17
N MET A 602 21.62 15.30 -15.01
CA MET A 602 20.41 14.51 -14.77
C MET A 602 19.18 15.20 -15.35
N ILE A 603 18.32 14.42 -16.01
CA ILE A 603 17.04 14.88 -16.55
C ILE A 603 16.04 15.09 -15.40
N ASN A 604 15.87 16.36 -15.00
CA ASN A 604 14.84 16.80 -14.06
C ASN A 604 13.54 17.20 -14.78
N LYS A 605 12.47 17.53 -14.04
CA LYS A 605 11.17 17.87 -14.65
C LYS A 605 11.21 19.13 -15.52
N SER A 606 11.99 20.14 -15.15
CA SER A 606 12.17 21.34 -15.99
C SER A 606 12.83 20.99 -17.33
N ALA A 607 13.90 20.20 -17.31
CA ALA A 607 14.56 19.76 -18.53
C ALA A 607 13.64 18.84 -19.37
N LEU A 608 12.87 17.99 -18.70
CA LEU A 608 11.88 17.13 -19.37
C LEU A 608 10.80 17.95 -20.10
N SER A 609 10.32 19.04 -19.49
CA SER A 609 9.37 19.95 -20.15
C SER A 609 9.97 20.65 -21.38
N LEU A 610 11.25 21.01 -21.33
CA LEU A 610 11.98 21.57 -22.48
C LEU A 610 12.15 20.51 -23.57
N ILE A 611 12.55 19.29 -23.22
CA ILE A 611 12.69 18.16 -24.16
C ILE A 611 11.36 17.84 -24.86
N GLU A 612 10.24 17.87 -24.14
CA GLU A 612 8.91 17.67 -24.73
C GLU A 612 8.53 18.80 -25.70
N THR A 613 8.82 20.05 -25.33
CA THR A 613 8.52 21.24 -26.14
C THR A 613 9.36 21.28 -27.42
N SER A 614 10.65 20.98 -27.30
CA SER A 614 11.62 20.87 -28.40
C SER A 614 11.45 19.61 -29.25
N LYS A 615 10.48 18.74 -28.92
CA LYS A 615 10.13 17.52 -29.67
C LYS A 615 11.32 16.62 -30.04
N ILE A 616 12.33 16.57 -29.17
CA ILE A 616 13.51 15.73 -29.38
C ILE A 616 13.08 14.28 -29.55
N SER A 617 13.60 13.65 -30.61
CA SER A 617 13.24 12.30 -31.06
C SER A 617 14.04 11.22 -30.34
N THR A 618 15.31 11.51 -30.00
CA THR A 618 16.25 10.55 -29.41
C THR A 618 17.11 11.18 -28.34
N ILE A 619 17.39 10.42 -27.28
CA ILE A 619 18.30 10.79 -26.18
C ILE A 619 19.26 9.63 -25.93
N LYS A 620 20.52 9.95 -25.63
CA LYS A 620 21.60 9.00 -25.35
C LYS A 620 21.92 8.96 -23.86
#